data_AF-X6I560-F1
#
_entry.id   AF-X6I560-F1
#
_cell.length_a   1.000
_cell.length_b   1.000
_cell.length_c   1.000
_cell.angle_alpha   90.00
_cell.angle_beta   90.00
_cell.angle_gamma   90.00
#
_symmetry.space_group_name_H-M   'P 1'
#
loop_
_entity.id
_entity.type
_entity.pdbx_description
1 polymer ?
#
loop_
_entity_poly.entity_id
_entity_poly.type
_entity_poly.pdbx_seq_one_letter_code
_entity_poly.pdbx_strand_id
1 'polypeptide(L)'
;MAVDELNLMVLQMAVESVRSLSLSFAEKAAEIATRSRGSLLFNVRIDGDAQVQRVAAIRYHGGQFGVLALDGHGLVTHYCIVNGMFSHYIAALESWHRMPLSMQAKMDANGNARLFVAALRDAGHMLGT
;
A
#
# COMPACT_ATOMS: atom_id res chain seq x y z
N MET A 1 -11.99 -22.04 -2.65
CA MET A 1 -11.35 -20.73 -2.85
C MET A 1 -10.66 -20.36 -1.56
N ALA A 2 -9.34 -20.20 -1.60
CA ALA A 2 -8.60 -19.73 -0.43
C ALA A 2 -9.01 -18.28 -0.12
N VAL A 3 -9.02 -17.89 1.16
CA VAL A 3 -9.42 -16.53 1.60
C VAL A 3 -8.62 -15.45 0.86
N ASP A 4 -7.36 -15.76 0.53
CA ASP A 4 -6.42 -14.93 -0.22
C ASP A 4 -6.92 -14.61 -1.64
N GLU A 5 -7.49 -15.59 -2.35
CA GLU A 5 -8.02 -15.41 -3.71
C GLU A 5 -9.23 -14.49 -3.73
N LEU A 6 -10.13 -14.65 -2.74
CA LEU A 6 -11.31 -13.80 -2.60
C LEU A 6 -10.90 -12.35 -2.28
N ASN A 7 -9.99 -12.17 -1.32
CA ASN A 7 -9.51 -10.84 -0.96
C ASN A 7 -8.78 -10.15 -2.12
N LEU A 8 -8.00 -10.90 -2.91
CA LEU A 8 -7.36 -10.37 -4.11
C LEU A 8 -8.39 -9.95 -5.17
N MET A 9 -9.43 -10.77 -5.40
CA MET A 9 -10.49 -10.45 -6.35
C MET A 9 -11.28 -9.19 -5.94
N VAL A 10 -11.61 -9.06 -4.65
CA VAL A 10 -12.29 -7.89 -4.09
C VAL A 10 -11.41 -6.64 -4.19
N LEU A 11 -10.12 -6.76 -3.87
CA LEU A 11 -9.13 -5.68 -4.03
C LEU A 11 -9.04 -5.23 -5.50
N GLN A 12 -8.93 -6.17 -6.44
CA GLN A 12 -8.89 -5.87 -7.86
C GLN A 12 -10.15 -5.12 -8.32
N MET A 13 -11.34 -5.59 -7.96
CA MET A 13 -12.59 -4.91 -8.30
C MET A 13 -12.63 -3.48 -7.74
N ALA A 14 -12.15 -3.28 -6.51
CA ALA A 14 -12.07 -1.97 -5.89
C ALA A 14 -11.10 -1.04 -6.63
N VAL A 15 -9.91 -1.52 -7.01
CA VAL A 15 -8.91 -0.77 -7.80
C VAL A 15 -9.48 -0.34 -9.15
N GLU A 16 -10.08 -1.27 -9.90
CA GLU A 16 -10.65 -0.96 -11.22
C GLU A 16 -11.79 0.07 -11.12
N SER A 17 -12.61 -0.02 -10.06
CA SER A 17 -13.73 0.90 -9.85
C SER A 17 -13.33 2.36 -9.56
N VAL A 18 -12.07 2.61 -9.19
CA VAL A 18 -11.54 3.96 -8.92
C VAL A 18 -10.50 4.41 -9.94
N ARG A 19 -10.08 3.54 -10.86
CA ARG A 19 -8.96 3.78 -11.78
C ARG A 19 -9.16 5.04 -12.61
N SER A 20 -10.36 5.19 -13.18
CA SER A 20 -10.75 6.33 -14.04
C SER A 20 -11.17 7.58 -13.27
N LEU A 21 -11.32 7.50 -11.94
CA LEU A 21 -11.70 8.66 -11.16
C LEU A 21 -10.56 9.68 -11.11
N SER A 22 -10.91 10.96 -11.24
CA SER A 22 -9.98 12.09 -11.12
C SER A 22 -9.69 12.41 -9.65
N LEU A 23 -9.15 11.42 -8.94
CA LEU A 23 -8.80 11.47 -7.52
C LEU A 23 -7.29 11.38 -7.33
N SER A 24 -6.77 12.01 -6.28
CA SER A 24 -5.40 11.79 -5.82
C SER A 24 -5.19 10.34 -5.39
N PHE A 25 -3.94 9.88 -5.32
CA PHE A 25 -3.62 8.54 -4.85
C PHE A 25 -4.12 8.28 -3.41
N ALA A 26 -4.08 9.30 -2.55
CA ALA A 26 -4.59 9.18 -1.18
C ALA A 26 -6.09 8.90 -1.14
N GLU A 27 -6.86 9.64 -1.94
CA GLU A 27 -8.30 9.45 -2.08
C GLU A 27 -8.62 8.10 -2.72
N LYS A 28 -7.88 7.70 -3.78
CA LYS A 28 -8.04 6.36 -4.37
C LYS A 28 -7.78 5.25 -3.36
N ALA A 29 -6.71 5.35 -2.56
CA ALA A 29 -6.40 4.35 -1.55
C ALA A 29 -7.50 4.25 -0.46
N ALA A 30 -8.06 5.38 -0.04
CA ALA A 30 -9.18 5.42 0.90
C ALA A 30 -10.46 4.81 0.32
N GLU A 31 -10.79 5.13 -0.94
CA GLU A 31 -11.92 4.54 -1.66
C GLU A 31 -11.75 3.02 -1.85
N ILE A 32 -10.55 2.58 -2.23
CA ILE A 32 -10.23 1.15 -2.38
C ILE A 32 -10.40 0.43 -1.04
N ALA A 33 -9.89 1.00 0.07
CA ALA A 33 -10.07 0.42 1.39
C ALA A 33 -11.57 0.26 1.73
N THR A 34 -12.36 1.30 1.53
CA THR A 34 -13.82 1.27 1.76
C THR A 34 -14.51 0.21 0.91
N ARG A 35 -14.26 0.20 -0.41
CA ARG A 35 -14.92 -0.73 -1.36
C ARG A 35 -14.49 -2.18 -1.19
N SER A 36 -13.27 -2.40 -0.68
CA SER A 36 -12.76 -3.74 -0.38
C SER A 36 -13.03 -4.20 1.05
N ARG A 37 -13.82 -3.43 1.84
CA ARG A 37 -14.11 -3.71 3.26
C ARG A 37 -12.86 -3.82 4.14
N GLY A 38 -11.84 -3.04 3.82
CA GLY A 38 -10.61 -2.91 4.59
C GLY A 38 -10.48 -1.56 5.29
N SER A 39 -9.38 -1.39 6.01
CA SER A 39 -9.02 -0.13 6.67
C SER A 39 -7.66 0.36 6.17
N LEU A 40 -7.59 1.58 5.65
CA LEU A 40 -6.33 2.19 5.22
C LEU A 40 -5.42 2.42 6.43
N LEU A 41 -4.20 1.89 6.37
CA LEU A 41 -3.21 1.98 7.44
C LEU A 41 -2.26 3.15 7.28
N PHE A 42 -1.76 3.33 6.05
CA PHE A 42 -0.88 4.42 5.71
C PHE A 42 -0.90 4.67 4.21
N ASN A 43 -0.40 5.85 3.82
CA ASN A 43 -0.01 6.20 2.47
C ASN A 43 1.25 7.06 2.53
N VAL A 44 2.39 6.51 2.10
CA VAL A 44 3.70 7.14 2.21
C VAL A 44 4.32 7.38 0.84
N ARG A 45 5.14 8.43 0.73
CA ARG A 45 6.00 8.64 -0.44
C ARG A 45 7.22 7.73 -0.34
N ILE A 46 7.72 7.32 -1.49
CA ILE A 46 9.00 6.65 -1.65
C ILE A 46 9.90 7.60 -2.43
N ASP A 47 10.95 8.10 -1.77
CA ASP A 47 11.94 8.96 -2.41
C ASP A 47 13.15 8.12 -2.85
N GLY A 48 13.55 8.30 -4.11
CA GLY A 48 14.71 7.62 -4.71
C GLY A 48 14.42 6.23 -5.29
N ASP A 49 13.15 5.85 -5.44
CA ASP A 49 12.74 4.64 -6.16
C ASP A 49 12.28 5.00 -7.59
N ALA A 50 12.79 4.28 -8.59
CA ALA A 50 12.56 4.60 -10.00
C ALA A 50 11.16 4.21 -10.49
N GLN A 51 10.50 3.26 -9.81
CA GLN A 51 9.25 2.66 -10.27
C GLN A 51 8.08 3.00 -9.37
N VAL A 52 8.30 3.19 -8.07
CA VAL A 52 7.26 3.42 -7.08
C VAL A 52 7.41 4.81 -6.49
N GLN A 53 6.40 5.67 -6.67
CA GLN A 53 6.36 6.99 -6.05
C GLN A 53 5.70 6.96 -4.67
N ARG A 54 4.70 6.10 -4.50
CA ARG A 54 3.94 5.99 -3.26
C ARG A 54 3.50 4.55 -3.02
N VAL A 55 3.38 4.20 -1.75
CA VAL A 55 2.81 2.92 -1.32
C VAL A 55 1.78 3.14 -0.22
N ALA A 56 0.70 2.38 -0.27
CA ALA A 56 -0.33 2.35 0.74
C ALA A 56 -0.63 0.91 1.15
N ALA A 57 -1.01 0.72 2.41
CA ALA A 57 -1.44 -0.58 2.92
C ALA A 57 -2.85 -0.51 3.50
N ILE A 58 -3.62 -1.57 3.28
CA ILE A 58 -5.00 -1.75 3.72
C ILE A 58 -5.03 -3.00 4.59
N ARG A 59 -5.57 -2.92 5.79
CA ARG A 59 -5.81 -4.08 6.65
C ARG A 59 -7.12 -4.75 6.28
N TYR A 60 -7.07 -6.07 6.12
CA TYR A 60 -8.23 -6.95 6.02
C TYR A 60 -8.38 -7.81 7.27
N HIS A 61 -9.53 -8.45 7.42
CA HIS A 61 -9.73 -9.48 8.44
C HIS A 61 -8.79 -10.67 8.19
N GLY A 62 -8.42 -11.40 9.25
CA GLY A 62 -7.55 -12.57 9.13
C GLY A 62 -6.04 -12.27 9.03
N GLY A 63 -5.61 -11.03 9.31
CA GLY A 63 -4.19 -10.67 9.37
C GLY A 63 -3.53 -10.48 8.00
N GLN A 64 -4.34 -10.30 6.95
CA GLN A 64 -3.88 -10.00 5.60
C GLN A 64 -3.87 -8.51 5.32
N PHE A 65 -3.02 -8.11 4.38
CA PHE A 65 -2.86 -6.73 3.97
C PHE A 65 -2.98 -6.60 2.46
N GLY A 66 -3.82 -5.68 2.01
CA GLY A 66 -3.78 -5.19 0.63
C GLY A 66 -2.68 -4.14 0.51
N VAL A 67 -1.86 -4.24 -0.53
CA VAL A 67 -0.84 -3.24 -0.84
C VAL A 67 -1.20 -2.58 -2.16
N LEU A 68 -1.04 -1.27 -2.24
CA LEU A 68 -1.21 -0.46 -3.43
C LEU A 68 0.07 0.33 -3.69
N ALA A 69 0.55 0.34 -4.94
CA ALA A 69 1.65 1.19 -5.35
C ALA A 69 1.25 2.11 -6.50
N LEU A 70 1.66 3.37 -6.37
CA LEU A 70 1.59 4.40 -7.40
C LEU A 70 2.91 4.41 -8.16
N ASP A 71 2.85 4.34 -9.48
CA ASP A 71 4.05 4.36 -10.31
C ASP A 71 4.55 5.77 -10.64
N GLY A 72 5.65 5.82 -11.40
CA GLY A 72 6.23 7.03 -11.97
C GLY A 72 5.29 7.88 -12.84
N HIS A 73 4.23 7.28 -13.38
CA HIS A 73 3.24 7.92 -14.24
C HIS A 73 1.99 8.39 -13.49
N GLY A 74 1.94 8.20 -12.17
CA GLY A 74 0.78 8.57 -11.35
C GLY A 74 -0.39 7.60 -11.47
N LEU A 75 -0.13 6.35 -11.91
CA LEU A 75 -1.12 5.29 -12.03
C LEU A 75 -0.95 4.24 -10.93
N VAL A 76 -2.07 3.71 -10.43
CA VAL A 76 -2.04 2.52 -9.57
C VAL A 76 -1.83 1.30 -10.46
N THR A 77 -0.58 0.89 -10.61
CA THR A 77 -0.20 -0.21 -11.52
C THR A 77 0.02 -1.53 -10.81
N HIS A 78 0.34 -1.49 -9.52
CA HIS A 78 0.61 -2.69 -8.75
C HIS A 78 -0.25 -2.72 -7.49
N TYR A 79 -0.89 -3.87 -7.30
CA TYR A 79 -1.60 -4.20 -6.08
C TYR A 79 -1.48 -5.70 -5.80
N CYS A 80 -1.46 -6.07 -4.53
CA CYS A 80 -1.34 -7.47 -4.10
C CYS A 80 -1.95 -7.67 -2.71
N ILE A 81 -2.20 -8.93 -2.36
CA ILE A 81 -2.49 -9.37 -0.99
C ILE A 81 -1.22 -9.98 -0.43
N VAL A 82 -0.82 -9.53 0.76
CA VAL A 82 0.30 -10.08 1.52
C VAL A 82 -0.15 -10.54 2.90
N ASN A 83 0.59 -11.47 3.48
CA ASN A 83 0.30 -12.04 4.80
C ASN A 83 1.10 -11.34 5.93
N GLY A 84 1.04 -11.90 7.13
CA GLY A 84 1.73 -11.39 8.32
C GLY A 84 3.26 -11.29 8.23
N MET A 85 3.91 -11.88 7.21
CA MET A 85 5.35 -11.76 6.99
C MET A 85 5.83 -10.32 6.79
N PHE A 86 4.95 -9.43 6.31
CA PHE A 86 5.25 -8.00 6.10
C PHE A 86 4.80 -7.12 7.26
N SER A 87 4.28 -7.71 8.35
CA SER A 87 3.65 -6.98 9.45
C SER A 87 4.59 -6.00 10.15
N HIS A 88 5.89 -6.30 10.27
CA HIS A 88 6.85 -5.39 10.91
C HIS A 88 7.10 -4.13 10.08
N TYR A 89 7.21 -4.25 8.76
CA TYR A 89 7.30 -3.09 7.85
C TYR A 89 6.04 -2.25 7.91
N ILE A 90 4.87 -2.90 7.85
CA ILE A 90 3.57 -2.24 7.88
C ILE A 90 3.34 -1.53 9.22
N ALA A 91 3.67 -2.17 10.34
CA ALA A 91 3.52 -1.59 11.67
C ALA A 91 4.41 -0.36 11.87
N ALA A 92 5.64 -0.36 11.36
CA ALA A 92 6.53 0.79 11.42
C ALA A 92 5.95 2.00 10.65
N LEU A 93 5.45 1.76 9.44
CA LEU A 93 4.86 2.80 8.59
C LEU A 93 3.50 3.29 9.10
N GLU A 94 2.67 2.40 9.62
CA GLU A 94 1.40 2.74 10.28
C GLU A 94 1.63 3.58 11.54
N SER A 95 2.62 3.21 12.35
CA SER A 95 2.99 3.96 13.56
C SER A 95 3.44 5.37 13.21
N TRP A 96 4.30 5.51 12.19
CA TRP A 96 4.72 6.81 11.68
C TRP A 96 3.53 7.63 11.15
N HIS A 97 2.66 7.02 10.34
CA HIS A 97 1.52 7.72 9.73
C HIS A 97 0.51 8.26 10.75
N ARG A 98 0.43 7.62 11.93
CA ARG A 98 -0.42 8.07 13.05
C ARG A 98 0.18 9.19 13.90
N MET A 99 1.47 9.48 13.75
CA MET A 99 2.10 10.55 14.52
C MET A 99 1.56 11.91 14.11
N PRO A 100 1.58 12.91 15.01
CA PRO A 100 1.36 14.31 14.62
C PRO A 100 2.31 14.73 13.51
N LEU A 101 1.86 15.61 12.61
CA LEU A 101 2.65 16.07 11.46
C LEU A 101 4.04 16.62 11.86
N SER A 102 4.13 17.28 13.02
CA SER A 102 5.39 17.81 13.56
C SER A 102 6.40 16.72 13.94
N MET A 103 5.93 15.52 14.29
CA MET A 103 6.79 14.35 14.52
C MET A 103 7.11 13.63 13.21
N GLN A 104 6.13 13.50 12.31
CA GLN A 104 6.35 12.91 10.99
C GLN A 104 7.46 13.63 10.22
N ALA A 105 7.52 14.97 10.30
CA ALA A 105 8.56 15.76 9.64
C ALA A 105 9.97 15.54 10.23
N LYS A 106 10.08 15.07 11.48
CA LYS A 106 11.35 14.82 12.16
C LYS A 106 11.83 13.38 12.04
N MET A 107 10.90 12.45 11.81
CA MET A 107 11.17 11.02 11.73
C MET A 107 11.13 10.58 10.28
N ASP A 108 12.24 10.05 9.78
CA ASP A 108 12.30 9.55 8.41
C ASP A 108 11.50 8.26 8.25
N ALA A 109 10.42 8.31 7.47
CA ALA A 109 9.69 7.11 7.05
C ALA A 109 10.23 6.52 5.75
N ASN A 110 11.00 7.27 4.97
CA ASN A 110 11.45 6.84 3.66
C ASN A 110 12.35 5.60 3.76
N GLY A 111 13.24 5.54 4.76
CA GLY A 111 14.04 4.34 5.03
C GLY A 111 13.18 3.08 5.20
N ASN A 112 12.17 3.12 6.07
CA ASN A 112 11.26 1.98 6.28
C ASN A 112 10.41 1.68 5.04
N ALA A 113 10.00 2.72 4.31
CA ALA A 113 9.16 2.56 3.13
C ALA A 113 9.93 1.91 1.97
N ARG A 114 11.20 2.28 1.78
CA ARG A 114 12.10 1.64 0.81
C ARG A 114 12.38 0.18 1.15
N LEU A 115 12.61 -0.14 2.44
CA LEU A 115 12.79 -1.52 2.88
C LEU A 115 11.52 -2.35 2.63
N PHE A 116 10.35 -1.77 2.86
CA PHE A 116 9.08 -2.44 2.57
C PHE A 116 8.91 -2.74 1.08
N VAL A 117 9.17 -1.76 0.19
CA VAL A 117 9.10 -1.96 -1.26
C VAL A 117 10.12 -2.98 -1.75
N ALA A 118 11.35 -2.95 -1.22
CA ALA A 118 12.37 -3.95 -1.53
C ALA A 118 11.93 -5.37 -1.14
N ALA A 119 11.39 -5.54 0.07
CA ALA A 119 10.87 -6.83 0.52
C ALA A 119 9.71 -7.35 -0.37
N LEU A 120 8.84 -6.45 -0.85
CA LEU A 120 7.77 -6.81 -1.78
C LEU A 120 8.30 -7.29 -3.13
N ARG A 121 9.37 -6.67 -3.64
CA ARG A 121 10.05 -7.11 -4.87
C ARG A 121 10.72 -8.46 -4.68
N ASP A 122 11.45 -8.65 -3.59
CA ASP A 122 12.13 -9.91 -3.28
C ASP A 122 11.14 -11.08 -3.17
N ALA A 123 9.91 -10.80 -2.71
CA ALA A 123 8.82 -11.77 -2.65
C ALA A 123 8.02 -11.92 -3.96
N GLY A 124 8.37 -11.18 -5.03
CA GLY A 124 7.71 -11.25 -6.33
C GLY A 124 6.35 -10.56 -6.40
N HIS A 125 6.02 -9.67 -5.45
CA HIS A 125 4.76 -8.93 -5.40
C HIS A 125 4.79 -7.60 -6.18
N MET A 126 5.96 -7.17 -6.63
CA MET A 126 6.17 -5.96 -7.43
C MET A 126 7.20 -6.26 -8.51
N LEU A 127 7.13 -5.54 -9.64
CA LEU A 127 8.17 -5.63 -10.66
C LEU A 127 9.53 -5.20 -10.07
N GLY A 128 10.56 -5.99 -10.37
CA GLY A 128 11.94 -5.71 -10.03
C GLY A 128 12.45 -4.45 -10.72
N THR A 129 13.47 -3.85 -10.14
CA THR A 129 14.27 -2.79 -10.80
C THR A 129 15.18 -3.39 -11.86
#